data_AF-A0A7S0QPK4-F1
#
_entry.id   AF-A0A7S0QPK4-F1
#
_cell.length_a   1.000
_cell.length_b   1.000
_cell.length_c   1.000
_cell.angle_alpha   90.00
_cell.angle_beta   90.00
_cell.angle_gamma   90.00
#
_symmetry.space_group_name_H-M   'P 1'
#
loop_
_entity.id
_entity.type
_entity.pdbx_description
1 polymer ?
#
loop_
_entity_poly.entity_id
_entity_poly.type
_entity_poly.pdbx_seq_one_letter_code
_entity_poly.pdbx_strand_id
1 'polypeptide(L)'
;KKKNKNVNVVPDTYIEADPVEASEEARKSGDTVPESALGKKLASADKKVRDKAVLVLANWLSKQSSLSEDDHLKIWKALYYCFWMSDKPPVQNELAEKMAEFIHKFPTLEQGVLFFRTFFKTMDREWPGIDKLRLNKFYYLVR
;
A
#
# COMPACT_ATOMS: atom_id res chain seq x y z
N LYS A 1 6.15 -46.89 49.17
CA LYS A 1 5.05 -46.39 48.31
C LYS A 1 5.67 -45.55 47.20
N LYS A 2 5.43 -45.92 45.93
CA LYS A 2 6.01 -45.30 44.73
C LYS A 2 5.53 -43.84 44.54
N LYS A 3 6.42 -42.95 44.10
CA LYS A 3 6.25 -41.78 43.21
C LYS A 3 7.62 -41.08 43.11
N ASN A 4 8.47 -41.42 42.14
CA ASN A 4 8.61 -40.88 40.77
C ASN A 4 8.90 -39.37 40.63
N LYS A 5 9.99 -39.13 39.89
CA LYS A 5 10.46 -37.93 39.16
C LYS A 5 11.25 -36.92 39.98
N ASN A 6 12.57 -37.04 40.04
CA ASN A 6 13.61 -36.76 39.01
C ASN A 6 14.02 -35.28 39.04
N VAL A 7 15.14 -35.06 39.73
CA VAL A 7 16.19 -34.04 39.57
C VAL A 7 15.81 -32.75 38.85
N ASN A 8 15.86 -31.63 39.57
CA ASN A 8 16.18 -30.34 38.96
C ASN A 8 17.40 -29.77 39.68
N VAL A 9 18.51 -29.73 38.96
CA VAL A 9 19.78 -29.15 39.41
C VAL A 9 19.68 -27.62 39.29
N VAL A 10 19.93 -27.00 40.44
CA VAL A 10 20.34 -25.65 40.89
C VAL A 10 21.03 -24.71 39.84
N PRO A 11 21.26 -23.41 40.16
CA PRO A 11 20.58 -22.26 39.58
C PRO A 11 21.63 -21.25 39.05
N ASP A 12 21.27 -19.96 39.05
CA ASP A 12 22.10 -18.79 38.75
C ASP A 12 22.18 -18.43 37.26
N THR A 13 21.71 -17.23 36.93
CA THR A 13 22.55 -16.11 36.51
C THR A 13 21.83 -15.18 35.51
N TYR A 14 21.97 -13.88 35.78
CA TYR A 14 21.76 -12.71 34.93
C TYR A 14 20.37 -12.45 34.30
N ILE A 15 19.72 -11.43 34.86
CA ILE A 15 18.81 -10.55 34.12
C ILE A 15 19.68 -9.84 33.08
N GLU A 16 19.80 -10.42 31.88
CA GLU A 16 20.23 -9.66 30.71
C GLU A 16 18.99 -8.94 30.16
N ALA A 17 19.11 -7.62 30.05
CA ALA A 17 18.14 -6.80 29.36
C ALA A 17 18.10 -7.23 27.89
N ASP A 18 16.99 -7.81 27.46
CA ASP A 18 16.81 -8.23 26.07
C ASP A 18 16.91 -7.04 25.10
N PRO A 19 17.56 -7.20 23.93
CA PRO A 19 18.00 -6.11 23.05
C PRO A 19 16.89 -5.57 22.13
N VAL A 20 15.62 -5.70 22.53
CA VAL A 20 14.47 -5.51 21.64
C VAL A 20 14.16 -4.03 21.39
N GLU A 21 14.55 -3.14 22.31
CA GLU A 21 14.21 -1.72 22.25
C GLU A 21 15.06 -0.90 21.27
N ALA A 22 16.25 -1.38 20.87
CA ALA A 22 17.15 -0.65 19.97
C ALA A 22 16.76 -0.73 18.48
N SER A 23 15.73 -1.51 18.12
CA SER A 23 15.33 -1.73 16.72
C SER A 23 14.18 -0.83 16.23
N GLU A 24 13.48 -0.13 17.13
CA GLU A 24 12.35 0.72 16.76
C GLU A 24 12.76 2.15 16.36
N GLU A 25 13.89 2.64 16.86
CA GLU A 25 14.29 4.05 16.68
C GLU A 25 15.01 4.34 15.34
N ALA A 26 15.41 3.31 14.59
CA ALA A 26 16.17 3.44 13.34
C ALA A 26 15.33 3.47 12.05
N ARG A 27 14.00 3.34 12.11
CA ARG A 27 13.12 3.34 10.91
C ARG A 27 12.63 4.71 10.45
N LYS A 28 13.07 5.80 11.08
CA LYS A 28 12.75 7.17 10.67
C LYS A 28 13.82 7.74 9.74
N SER A 29 13.91 7.26 8.51
CA SER A 29 14.54 8.04 7.43
C SER A 29 14.10 7.54 6.06
N GLY A 30 13.28 8.34 5.38
CA GLY A 30 12.84 8.14 4.01
C GLY A 30 11.39 8.60 3.84
N ASP A 31 11.19 9.89 3.61
CA ASP A 31 9.94 10.54 3.17
C ASP A 31 8.64 9.80 3.54
N THR A 32 8.16 10.03 4.76
CA THR A 32 6.81 9.60 5.18
C THR A 32 5.82 10.00 4.08
N VAL A 33 5.06 9.03 3.56
CA VAL A 33 3.98 9.25 2.60
C VAL A 33 3.21 10.52 3.03
N PRO A 34 2.85 11.45 2.12
CA PRO A 34 1.93 12.55 2.43
C PRO A 34 0.49 12.01 2.73
N GLU A 35 0.42 11.09 3.68
CA GLU A 35 -0.48 9.94 3.77
C GLU A 35 -1.91 10.37 4.07
N SER A 36 -2.08 11.30 5.00
CA SER A 36 -3.43 11.73 5.38
C SER A 36 -4.01 12.72 4.38
N ALA A 37 -3.20 13.59 3.79
CA ALA A 37 -3.71 14.66 2.92
C ALA A 37 -3.90 14.17 1.47
N LEU A 38 -2.92 13.46 0.91
CA LEU A 38 -3.00 13.02 -0.49
C LEU A 38 -3.99 11.86 -0.65
N GLY A 39 -3.99 10.89 0.28
CA GLY A 39 -4.94 9.78 0.28
C GLY A 39 -6.40 10.26 0.35
N LYS A 40 -6.70 11.22 1.25
CA LYS A 40 -8.03 11.85 1.34
C LYS A 40 -8.41 12.61 0.07
N LYS A 41 -7.46 13.29 -0.57
CA LYS A 41 -7.71 14.00 -1.84
C LYS A 41 -7.99 13.04 -3.00
N LEU A 42 -7.29 11.90 -3.06
CA LEU A 42 -7.53 10.84 -4.05
C LEU A 42 -8.91 10.20 -3.88
N ALA A 43 -9.38 10.04 -2.65
CA ALA A 43 -10.71 9.52 -2.34
C ALA A 43 -11.81 10.60 -2.23
N SER A 44 -11.52 11.85 -2.62
CA SER A 44 -12.48 12.95 -2.55
C SER A 44 -13.66 12.75 -3.52
N ALA A 45 -14.85 13.24 -3.16
CA ALA A 45 -16.00 13.24 -4.08
C ALA A 45 -15.83 14.21 -5.26
N ASP A 46 -15.03 15.28 -5.10
CA ASP A 46 -14.78 16.26 -6.16
C ASP A 46 -13.74 15.74 -7.18
N LYS A 47 -14.16 15.61 -8.44
CA LYS A 47 -13.30 15.21 -9.56
C LYS A 47 -12.07 16.09 -9.70
N LYS A 48 -12.21 17.41 -9.58
CA LYS A 48 -11.08 18.35 -9.75
C LYS A 48 -10.02 18.13 -8.68
N VAL A 49 -10.44 17.77 -7.46
CA VAL A 49 -9.53 17.45 -6.37
C VAL A 49 -8.80 16.14 -6.66
N ARG A 50 -9.52 15.10 -7.12
CA ARG A 50 -8.92 13.81 -7.50
C ARG A 50 -7.93 13.95 -8.66
N ASP A 51 -8.30 14.63 -9.74
CA ASP A 51 -7.45 14.83 -10.91
C ASP A 51 -6.10 15.48 -10.52
N LYS A 52 -6.15 16.53 -9.70
CA LYS A 52 -4.93 17.18 -9.17
C LYS A 52 -4.13 16.23 -8.28
N ALA A 53 -4.80 15.44 -7.44
CA ALA A 53 -4.14 14.48 -6.57
C ALA A 53 -3.43 13.36 -7.34
N VAL A 54 -4.02 12.86 -8.43
CA VAL A 54 -3.42 11.86 -9.33
C VAL A 54 -2.16 12.42 -9.98
N LEU A 55 -2.18 13.67 -10.45
CA LEU A 55 -0.99 14.32 -11.01
C LEU A 55 0.12 14.53 -9.98
N VAL A 56 -0.24 14.96 -8.77
CA VAL A 56 0.72 15.11 -7.66
C VAL A 56 1.32 13.77 -7.27
N LEU A 57 0.51 12.70 -7.23
CA LEU A 57 0.98 11.35 -6.96
C LEU A 57 1.98 10.90 -8.02
N ALA A 58 1.68 11.04 -9.31
CA ALA A 58 2.58 10.64 -10.39
C ALA A 58 3.98 11.28 -10.27
N ASN A 59 4.02 12.59 -9.99
CA ASN A 59 5.28 13.33 -9.79
C ASN A 59 6.00 12.97 -8.48
N TRP A 60 5.25 12.54 -7.46
CA TRP A 60 5.84 12.09 -6.20
C TRP A 60 6.47 10.71 -6.36
N LEU A 61 5.77 9.77 -7.03
CA LEU A 61 6.25 8.40 -7.30
C LEU A 61 7.57 8.41 -8.07
N SER A 62 7.76 9.36 -8.99
CA SER A 62 9.02 9.46 -9.75
C SER A 62 10.25 9.85 -8.93
N LYS A 63 10.04 10.24 -7.67
CA LYS A 63 11.12 10.58 -6.73
C LYS A 63 11.35 9.48 -5.70
N GLN A 64 10.51 8.45 -5.67
CA GLN A 64 10.57 7.41 -4.64
C GLN A 64 11.39 6.22 -5.11
N SER A 65 12.54 6.01 -4.49
CA SER A 65 13.44 4.88 -4.79
C SER A 65 13.25 3.68 -3.85
N SER A 66 12.59 3.85 -2.70
CA SER A 66 12.59 2.87 -1.60
C SER A 66 11.31 2.90 -0.75
N LEU A 67 10.14 2.72 -1.36
CA LEU A 67 8.89 2.54 -0.62
C LEU A 67 8.74 1.10 -0.12
N SER A 68 8.15 0.95 1.06
CA SER A 68 7.79 -0.35 1.61
C SER A 68 6.56 -0.93 0.91
N GLU A 69 6.31 -2.22 1.11
CA GLU A 69 5.08 -2.86 0.60
C GLU A 69 3.81 -2.24 1.19
N ASP A 70 3.83 -1.87 2.47
CA ASP A 70 2.70 -1.25 3.16
C ASP A 70 2.37 0.14 2.58
N ASP A 71 3.39 0.91 2.19
CA ASP A 71 3.19 2.21 1.53
C ASP A 71 2.49 2.04 0.18
N HIS A 72 2.91 1.05 -0.60
CA HIS A 72 2.26 0.72 -1.87
C HIS A 72 0.81 0.28 -1.66
N LEU A 73 0.52 -0.52 -0.64
CA LEU A 73 -0.85 -0.94 -0.31
C LEU A 73 -1.75 0.23 0.10
N LYS A 74 -1.21 1.22 0.83
CA LYS A 74 -1.92 2.46 1.18
C LYS A 74 -2.22 3.30 -0.07
N ILE A 75 -1.25 3.45 -0.96
CA ILE A 75 -1.40 4.15 -2.24
C ILE A 75 -2.49 3.48 -3.09
N TRP A 76 -2.42 2.16 -3.24
CA TRP A 76 -3.40 1.40 -4.00
C TRP A 76 -4.80 1.46 -3.40
N LYS A 77 -4.93 1.47 -2.07
CA LYS A 77 -6.23 1.71 -1.43
C LYS A 77 -6.79 3.07 -1.80
N ALA A 78 -5.98 4.13 -1.77
CA ALA A 78 -6.43 5.47 -2.17
C ALA A 78 -6.80 5.55 -3.66
N LEU A 79 -6.02 4.91 -4.54
CA LEU A 79 -6.29 4.81 -5.97
C LEU A 79 -7.54 3.99 -6.28
N TYR A 80 -7.77 2.90 -5.56
CA TYR A 80 -8.99 2.09 -5.67
C TYR A 80 -10.23 2.96 -5.43
N TYR A 81 -10.25 3.75 -4.36
CA TYR A 81 -11.37 4.67 -4.11
C TYR A 81 -11.41 5.85 -5.10
N CYS A 82 -10.27 6.30 -5.60
CA CYS A 82 -10.22 7.29 -6.68
C CYS A 82 -10.96 6.78 -7.93
N PHE A 83 -10.69 5.53 -8.32
CA PHE A 83 -11.33 4.86 -9.44
C PHE A 83 -12.79 4.48 -9.15
N TRP A 84 -13.10 4.10 -7.90
CA TRP A 84 -14.46 3.84 -7.42
C TRP A 84 -15.39 5.04 -7.65
N MET A 85 -14.90 6.25 -7.42
CA MET A 85 -15.64 7.51 -7.57
C MET A 85 -15.71 8.02 -9.03
N SER A 86 -15.16 7.30 -10.00
CA SER A 86 -15.21 7.65 -11.43
C SER A 86 -16.40 6.99 -12.12
N ASP A 87 -17.39 7.80 -12.51
CA ASP A 87 -18.66 7.31 -13.07
C ASP A 87 -18.77 7.42 -14.59
N LYS A 88 -18.09 8.39 -15.21
CA LYS A 88 -18.19 8.63 -16.65
C LYS A 88 -17.22 7.71 -17.42
N PRO A 89 -17.67 6.93 -18.43
CA PRO A 89 -16.79 6.00 -19.16
C PRO A 89 -15.49 6.62 -19.72
N PRO A 90 -15.51 7.83 -20.34
CA PRO A 90 -14.26 8.44 -20.81
C PRO A 90 -13.27 8.72 -19.67
N VAL A 91 -13.77 9.13 -18.50
CA VAL A 91 -12.97 9.41 -17.31
C VAL A 91 -12.41 8.12 -16.72
N GLN A 92 -13.18 7.02 -16.78
CA GLN A 92 -12.73 5.70 -16.32
C GLN A 92 -11.56 5.21 -17.18
N ASN A 93 -11.68 5.26 -18.50
CA ASN A 93 -10.64 4.81 -19.41
C ASN A 93 -9.36 5.64 -19.25
N GLU A 94 -9.49 6.98 -19.27
CA GLU A 94 -8.36 7.89 -19.10
C GLU A 94 -7.65 7.67 -17.75
N LEU A 95 -8.41 7.46 -16.67
CA LEU A 95 -7.83 7.22 -15.35
C LEU A 95 -7.14 5.85 -15.28
N ALA A 96 -7.71 4.80 -15.87
CA ALA A 96 -7.10 3.48 -15.92
C ALA A 96 -5.76 3.50 -16.67
N GLU A 97 -5.72 4.13 -17.85
CA GLU A 97 -4.48 4.30 -18.62
C GLU A 97 -3.40 5.05 -17.83
N LYS A 98 -3.77 6.17 -17.19
CA LYS A 98 -2.84 6.92 -16.32
C LYS A 98 -2.33 6.09 -15.14
N MET A 99 -3.18 5.27 -14.52
CA MET A 99 -2.79 4.41 -13.42
C MET A 99 -1.83 3.31 -13.87
N ALA A 100 -2.02 2.75 -15.07
CA ALA A 100 -1.09 1.78 -15.65
C ALA A 100 0.30 2.40 -15.92
N GLU A 101 0.35 3.65 -16.38
CA GLU A 101 1.61 4.37 -16.62
C GLU A 101 2.45 4.59 -15.35
N PHE A 102 1.87 4.52 -14.15
CA PHE A 102 2.60 4.74 -12.89
C PHE A 102 3.73 3.75 -12.66
N ILE A 103 3.60 2.52 -13.18
CA ILE A 103 4.65 1.49 -13.13
C ILE A 103 5.96 2.02 -13.74
N HIS A 104 5.87 2.85 -14.78
CA HIS A 104 7.02 3.41 -15.48
C HIS A 104 7.52 4.72 -14.88
N LYS A 105 6.86 5.28 -13.86
CA LYS A 105 7.29 6.52 -13.22
C LYS A 105 8.40 6.29 -12.20
N PHE A 106 8.50 5.10 -11.62
CA PHE A 106 9.48 4.81 -10.59
C PHE A 106 10.91 4.86 -11.13
N PRO A 107 11.88 5.35 -10.33
CA PRO A 107 13.30 5.38 -10.70
C PRO A 107 13.93 3.99 -10.74
N THR A 108 13.36 2.99 -10.06
CA THR A 108 13.89 1.62 -10.01
C THR A 108 12.84 0.61 -10.47
N LEU A 109 13.29 -0.43 -11.19
CA LEU A 109 12.40 -1.51 -11.67
C LEU A 109 11.75 -2.25 -10.50
N GLU A 110 12.48 -2.45 -9.39
CA GLU A 110 11.97 -3.15 -8.21
C GLU A 110 10.75 -2.47 -7.61
N GLN A 111 10.73 -1.14 -7.54
CA GLN A 111 9.58 -0.37 -7.06
C GLN A 111 8.40 -0.47 -8.02
N GLY A 112 8.64 -0.39 -9.34
CA GLY A 112 7.59 -0.62 -10.34
C GLY A 112 6.96 -2.02 -10.26
N VAL A 113 7.79 -3.06 -10.07
CA VAL A 113 7.33 -4.45 -9.87
C VAL A 113 6.58 -4.60 -8.55
N LEU A 114 7.05 -3.98 -7.47
CA LEU A 114 6.36 -3.99 -6.17
C LEU A 114 5.00 -3.28 -6.25
N PHE A 115 4.92 -2.15 -6.95
CA PHE A 115 3.66 -1.46 -7.26
C PHE A 115 2.70 -2.35 -8.05
N PHE A 116 3.17 -3.08 -9.05
CA PHE A 116 2.33 -4.03 -9.79
C PHE A 116 1.91 -5.24 -8.94
N ARG A 117 2.77 -5.76 -8.08
CA ARG A 117 2.43 -6.88 -7.19
C ARG A 117 1.34 -6.49 -6.17
N THR A 118 1.48 -5.29 -5.60
CA THR A 118 0.53 -4.76 -4.60
C THR A 118 -0.81 -4.34 -5.21
N PHE A 119 -0.86 -4.05 -6.52
CA PHE A 119 -2.11 -3.92 -7.26
C PHE A 119 -2.97 -5.18 -7.11
N PHE A 120 -2.44 -6.35 -7.46
CA PHE A 120 -3.19 -7.60 -7.38
C PHE A 120 -3.58 -7.96 -5.96
N LYS A 121 -2.72 -7.69 -4.97
CA LYS A 121 -3.08 -7.86 -3.55
C LYS A 121 -4.27 -6.98 -3.16
N THR A 122 -4.31 -5.75 -3.65
CA THR A 122 -5.43 -4.84 -3.40
C THR A 122 -6.68 -5.30 -4.14
N MET A 123 -6.56 -5.69 -5.40
CA MET A 123 -7.69 -6.20 -6.19
C MET A 123 -8.27 -7.46 -5.58
N ASP A 124 -7.46 -8.45 -5.21
CA ASP A 124 -7.91 -9.69 -4.55
C ASP A 124 -8.69 -9.41 -3.25
N ARG A 125 -8.18 -8.51 -2.41
CA ARG A 125 -8.85 -8.10 -1.16
C ARG A 125 -10.19 -7.41 -1.40
N GLU A 126 -10.26 -6.49 -2.37
CA GLU A 126 -11.43 -5.61 -2.57
C GLU A 126 -12.45 -6.20 -3.57
N TRP A 127 -12.05 -7.19 -4.40
CA TRP A 127 -12.89 -7.75 -5.47
C TRP A 127 -14.29 -8.19 -5.02
N PRO A 128 -14.44 -8.90 -3.88
CA PRO A 128 -15.76 -9.32 -3.41
C PRO A 128 -16.69 -8.15 -3.06
N GLY A 129 -16.13 -6.96 -2.79
CA GLY A 129 -16.87 -5.74 -2.46
C GLY A 129 -17.35 -4.93 -3.68
N ILE A 130 -16.95 -5.31 -4.90
CA ILE A 130 -17.33 -4.61 -6.12
C ILE A 130 -18.74 -5.04 -6.54
N ASP A 131 -19.67 -4.08 -6.60
CA ASP A 131 -21.02 -4.33 -7.10
C ASP A 131 -21.07 -4.42 -8.64
N LYS A 132 -22.15 -5.03 -9.14
CA LYS A 132 -22.34 -5.30 -10.58
C LYS A 132 -22.24 -4.07 -11.47
N LEU A 133 -22.62 -2.88 -10.99
CA LEU A 133 -22.61 -1.65 -11.79
C LEU A 133 -21.18 -1.10 -11.99
N ARG A 134 -20.27 -1.45 -11.07
CA ARG A 134 -18.86 -1.01 -11.11
C ARG A 134 -17.92 -2.05 -11.71
N LEU A 135 -18.37 -3.30 -11.82
CA LEU A 135 -17.52 -4.43 -12.24
C LEU A 135 -16.83 -4.19 -13.59
N ASN A 136 -17.54 -3.64 -14.57
CA ASN A 136 -17.00 -3.41 -15.92
C ASN A 136 -15.77 -2.49 -15.95
N LYS A 137 -15.76 -1.40 -15.16
CA LYS A 137 -14.60 -0.51 -15.12
C LYS A 137 -13.40 -1.16 -14.43
N PHE A 138 -13.64 -2.01 -13.43
CA PHE A 138 -12.54 -2.73 -12.77
C PHE A 138 -11.99 -3.86 -13.65
N TYR A 139 -12.81 -4.49 -14.49
CA TYR A 139 -12.29 -5.36 -15.55
C TYR A 139 -11.41 -4.61 -16.54
N TYR A 140 -11.82 -3.39 -16.95
CA TYR A 140 -10.99 -2.56 -17.81
C TYR A 140 -9.64 -2.19 -17.16
N LEU A 141 -9.65 -1.85 -15.86
CA LEU A 141 -8.43 -1.51 -15.13
C LEU A 141 -7.44 -2.70 -15.03
N VAL A 142 -7.94 -3.93 -14.98
CA VAL A 142 -7.10 -5.14 -14.90
C VAL A 142 -6.53 -5.55 -16.27
N ARG A 143 -7.13 -5.09 -17.37
CA ARG A 143 -6.77 -5.47 -18.74
C ARG A 143 -5.47 -4.83 -19.19
#